data_AF-A0A4U0WX21-F1
#
_entry.id   AF-A0A4U0WX21-F1
#
_cell.length_a   1.000
_cell.length_b   1.000
_cell.length_c   1.000
_cell.angle_alpha   90.00
_cell.angle_beta   90.00
_cell.angle_gamma   90.00
#
_symmetry.space_group_name_H-M   'P 1'
#
loop_
_entity.id
_entity.type
_entity.pdbx_description
1 polymer ?
#
loop_
_entity_poly.entity_id
_entity_poly.type
_entity_poly.pdbx_seq_one_letter_code
_entity_poly.pdbx_strand_id
1 'polypeptide(L)'
;MASPGPKSPALQTNMDVDYVISYRFATTEKETAVKRFERLVYALSSVGLATEVRNGNKHSLLVFVKVASEEHLFGEVYRSRVNDWIHGVRSAAPEKETRRALEAEPLHEAERLRTIYQLITNPVTEGGAGITPKEGEWKNVESVFALHDHAYNKEWIKKWSTQYLLKPKDLDEIRDRLGEKIAFYFAFTQSYFTFLLFPAAFGFSAWFLLGHYSSVYAVVNCLWCVIFVEYWKHQEVDLAVRWGVRGVSSIQTKRRDFKHEKETTDPVTGETVQVFPATKRLQRQLLQVPFAIGAVLILGTLIAT
;
A
#
# COMPACT_ATOMS: atom_id res chain seq x y z
N MET A 1 -23.72 32.91 20.04
CA MET A 1 -23.03 32.49 18.81
C MET A 1 -21.53 32.66 19.03
N ALA A 2 -20.82 31.59 19.38
CA ALA A 2 -19.37 31.66 19.53
C ALA A 2 -18.75 31.65 18.12
N SER A 3 -18.04 32.72 17.77
CA SER A 3 -17.24 32.80 16.55
C SER A 3 -16.22 31.65 16.53
N PRO A 4 -16.07 30.91 15.42
CA PRO A 4 -15.02 29.91 15.33
C PRO A 4 -13.68 30.64 15.42
N GLY A 5 -12.88 30.30 16.43
CA GLY A 5 -11.53 30.86 16.60
C GLY A 5 -10.66 30.67 15.35
N PRO A 6 -9.56 31.42 15.22
CA PRO A 6 -8.68 31.33 14.06
C PRO A 6 -8.22 29.87 13.90
N LYS A 7 -8.57 29.26 12.76
CA LYS A 7 -8.13 27.90 12.40
C LYS A 7 -6.60 27.91 12.45
N SER A 8 -6.00 27.02 13.23
CA SER A 8 -4.55 27.00 13.35
C SER A 8 -3.92 26.77 11.96
N PRO A 9 -2.86 27.52 11.61
CA PRO A 9 -2.17 27.35 10.33
C PRO A 9 -1.51 25.96 10.21
N ALA A 10 -1.30 25.26 11.33
CA ALA A 10 -0.74 23.91 11.39
C ALA A 10 -1.59 22.84 10.68
N LEU A 11 -2.89 23.07 10.47
CA LEU A 11 -3.75 22.15 9.72
C LEU A 11 -3.81 22.44 8.21
N GLN A 12 -3.09 23.46 7.73
CA GLN A 12 -3.13 23.89 6.34
C GLN A 12 -1.96 23.36 5.52
N THR A 13 -0.82 23.07 6.15
CA THR A 13 0.38 22.58 5.46
C THR A 13 1.21 21.65 6.34
N ASN A 14 1.81 20.64 5.71
CA ASN A 14 2.74 19.70 6.33
C ASN A 14 4.20 20.14 6.27
N MET A 15 4.49 21.37 5.79
CA MET A 15 5.86 21.91 5.67
C MET A 15 6.78 21.01 4.82
N ASP A 16 6.23 20.39 3.78
CA ASP A 16 6.92 19.44 2.88
C ASP A 16 7.60 18.26 3.59
N VAL A 17 7.05 17.83 4.74
CA VAL A 17 7.47 16.61 5.43
C VAL A 17 6.93 15.40 4.68
N ASP A 18 7.80 14.42 4.42
CA ASP A 18 7.45 13.21 3.68
C ASP A 18 7.01 12.09 4.61
N TYR A 19 7.85 11.80 5.61
CA TYR A 19 7.62 10.75 6.59
C TYR A 19 7.91 11.24 8.00
N VAL A 20 7.19 10.67 8.96
CA VAL A 20 7.46 10.81 10.38
C VAL A 20 7.80 9.43 10.94
N ILE A 21 8.92 9.37 11.64
CA ILE A 21 9.38 8.18 12.35
C ILE A 21 9.16 8.41 13.84
N SER A 22 8.32 7.57 14.46
CA SER A 22 8.14 7.57 15.91
C SER A 22 9.24 6.74 16.56
N TYR A 23 10.12 7.40 17.31
CA TYR A 23 11.20 6.75 18.07
C TYR A 23 10.84 6.72 19.55
N ARG A 24 10.58 5.53 20.09
CA ARG A 24 10.13 5.32 21.47
C ARG A 24 11.21 4.65 22.32
N PHE A 25 11.50 5.24 23.47
CA PHE A 25 12.58 4.80 24.36
C PHE A 25 12.10 4.53 25.79
N ALA A 26 10.79 4.32 26.00
CA ALA A 26 10.21 4.10 27.33
C ALA A 26 10.78 2.88 28.08
N THR A 27 11.13 1.79 27.37
CA THR A 27 11.60 0.53 27.96
C THR A 27 13.11 0.31 27.82
N THR A 28 13.82 1.25 27.19
CA THR A 28 15.23 1.08 26.83
C THR A 28 16.10 1.99 27.67
N GLU A 29 17.25 1.47 28.12
CA GLU A 29 18.25 2.27 28.82
C GLU A 29 18.67 3.48 27.98
N LYS A 30 18.89 4.61 28.65
CA LYS A 30 19.17 5.90 28.00
C LYS A 30 20.39 5.82 27.07
N GLU A 31 21.49 5.21 27.50
CA GLU A 31 22.71 5.12 26.70
C GLU A 31 22.50 4.30 25.42
N THR A 32 21.84 3.16 25.54
CA THR A 32 21.50 2.31 24.39
C THR A 32 20.52 3.01 23.45
N ALA A 33 19.56 3.75 23.99
CA ALA A 33 18.60 4.53 23.21
C ALA A 33 19.28 5.68 22.44
N VAL A 34 20.28 6.35 23.03
CA VAL A 34 21.05 7.41 22.36
C VAL A 34 21.88 6.82 21.23
N LYS A 35 22.62 5.73 21.46
CA LYS A 35 23.43 5.08 20.41
C LYS A 35 22.59 4.61 19.21
N ARG A 36 21.43 4.02 19.47
CA ARG A 36 20.49 3.59 18.43
C ARG A 36 19.88 4.78 17.68
N PHE A 37 19.62 5.88 18.38
CA PHE A 37 19.11 7.10 17.77
C PHE A 37 20.15 7.77 16.87
N GLU A 38 21.40 7.87 17.30
CA GLU A 38 22.52 8.35 16.47
C GLU A 38 22.68 7.50 15.22
N ARG A 39 22.58 6.16 15.37
CA ARG A 39 22.61 5.24 14.23
C ARG A 39 21.44 5.44 13.27
N LEU A 40 20.24 5.72 13.77
CA LEU A 40 19.05 6.02 12.95
C LEU A 40 19.27 7.25 12.07
N VAL A 41 19.72 8.35 12.68
CA VAL A 41 19.95 9.61 11.97
C VAL A 41 21.08 9.44 10.95
N TYR A 42 22.16 8.73 11.30
CA TYR A 42 23.25 8.43 10.37
C TYR A 42 22.76 7.59 9.18
N ALA A 43 21.95 6.55 9.41
CA ALA A 43 21.42 5.70 8.35
C ALA A 43 20.53 6.50 7.39
N LEU A 44 19.65 7.37 7.90
CA LEU A 44 18.80 8.24 7.08
C LEU A 44 19.62 9.25 6.25
N SER A 45 20.63 9.86 6.86
CA SER A 45 21.53 10.78 6.17
C SER A 45 22.33 10.08 5.06
N SER A 46 22.74 8.83 5.28
CA SER A 46 23.51 8.05 4.30
C SER A 46 22.76 7.75 3.00
N VAL A 47 21.42 7.78 3.03
CA VAL A 47 20.54 7.62 1.85
C VAL A 47 20.00 8.94 1.33
N GLY A 48 20.58 10.08 1.72
CA GLY A 48 20.20 11.40 1.20
C GLY A 48 18.89 11.97 1.77
N LEU A 49 18.46 11.51 2.95
CA LEU A 49 17.29 12.03 3.64
C LEU A 49 17.71 13.02 4.74
N ALA A 50 17.17 14.24 4.67
CA ALA A 50 17.29 15.24 5.71
C ALA A 50 16.34 14.90 6.87
N THR A 51 16.80 15.16 8.11
CA THR A 51 16.03 14.84 9.31
C THR A 51 15.93 16.03 10.25
N GLU A 52 14.74 16.23 10.81
CA GLU A 52 14.50 17.13 11.94
C GLU A 52 13.87 16.35 13.10
N VAL A 53 14.20 16.74 14.33
CA VAL A 53 13.76 16.01 15.52
C VAL A 53 12.91 16.94 16.37
N ARG A 54 11.73 16.48 16.77
CA ARG A 54 10.87 17.18 17.74
C ARG A 54 10.48 16.23 18.86
N ASN A 55 10.13 16.83 19.99
CA ASN A 55 9.65 16.08 21.14
C ASN A 55 8.29 15.46 20.82
N GLY A 56 8.19 14.15 20.98
CA GLY A 56 6.93 13.42 20.94
C GLY A 56 6.31 13.30 22.33
N ASN A 57 5.15 12.66 22.39
CA ASN A 57 4.46 12.40 23.65
C ASN A 57 4.99 11.11 24.31
N LYS A 58 5.01 11.05 25.66
CA LYS A 58 5.24 9.80 26.42
C LYS A 58 6.56 9.08 26.10
N HIS A 59 7.70 9.75 26.33
CA HIS A 59 9.05 9.20 26.09
C HIS A 59 9.28 8.76 24.62
N SER A 60 8.91 9.64 23.70
CA SER A 60 9.15 9.46 22.27
C SER A 60 9.76 10.72 21.65
N LEU A 61 10.51 10.52 20.57
CA LEU A 61 10.97 11.55 19.66
C LEU A 61 10.29 11.33 18.32
N LEU A 62 9.86 12.42 17.68
CA LEU A 62 9.36 12.40 16.32
C LEU A 62 10.48 12.87 15.40
N VAL A 63 10.93 11.99 14.52
CA VAL A 63 11.92 12.31 13.50
C VAL A 63 11.18 12.57 12.20
N PHE A 64 11.16 13.82 11.77
CA PHE A 64 10.62 14.28 10.51
C PHE A 64 11.67 14.05 9.42
N VAL A 65 11.25 13.44 8.33
CA VAL A 65 12.13 13.05 7.22
C VAL A 65 11.66 13.75 5.97
N LYS A 66 12.61 14.38 5.27
CA LYS A 66 12.42 15.01 3.97
C LYS A 66 13.56 14.62 3.04
N VAL A 67 13.30 14.48 1.75
CA VAL A 67 14.38 14.33 0.76
C VAL A 67 15.28 15.58 0.76
N ALA A 68 16.60 15.39 0.88
CA ALA A 68 17.55 16.50 0.91
C ALA A 68 17.77 17.16 -0.47
N SER A 69 17.73 16.37 -1.55
CA SER A 69 17.90 16.84 -2.93
C SER A 69 16.86 16.19 -3.86
N GLU A 70 16.10 17.03 -4.58
CA GLU A 70 15.14 16.56 -5.57
C GLU A 70 15.81 15.82 -6.73
N GLU A 71 17.02 16.23 -7.13
CA GLU A 71 17.78 15.54 -8.18
C GLU A 71 18.13 14.10 -7.78
N HIS A 72 18.46 13.87 -6.51
CA HIS A 72 18.71 12.53 -5.99
C HIS A 72 17.44 11.67 -6.03
N LEU A 73 16.31 12.22 -5.58
CA LEU A 73 15.01 11.54 -5.65
C LEU A 73 14.63 11.20 -7.10
N PHE A 74 14.84 12.10 -8.04
CA PHE A 74 14.57 11.85 -9.46
C PHE A 74 15.44 10.72 -10.02
N GLY A 75 16.71 10.62 -9.60
CA GLY A 75 17.57 9.49 -9.91
C GLY A 75 17.01 8.16 -9.39
N GLU A 76 16.53 8.12 -8.15
CA GLU A 76 15.95 6.92 -7.53
C GLU A 76 14.59 6.54 -8.14
N VAL A 77 13.75 7.52 -8.48
CA VAL A 77 12.52 7.30 -9.23
C VAL A 77 12.83 6.68 -10.59
N TYR A 78 13.78 7.25 -11.33
CA TYR A 78 14.20 6.71 -12.62
C TYR A 78 14.70 5.27 -12.49
N ARG A 79 15.54 4.99 -11.47
CA ARG A 79 16.02 3.63 -11.16
C ARG A 79 14.87 2.66 -10.87
N SER A 80 13.87 3.07 -10.07
CA SER A 80 12.66 2.26 -9.83
C SER A 80 11.90 2.00 -11.13
N ARG A 81 11.67 3.02 -11.96
CA ARG A 81 10.92 2.87 -13.22
C ARG A 81 11.63 1.93 -14.20
N VAL A 82 12.96 2.00 -14.29
CA VAL A 82 13.77 1.07 -15.09
C VAL A 82 13.65 -0.35 -14.56
N ASN A 83 13.73 -0.53 -13.23
CA ASN A 83 13.56 -1.85 -12.61
C ASN A 83 12.20 -2.46 -12.93
N ASP A 84 11.12 -1.67 -12.80
CA ASP A 84 9.76 -2.12 -13.11
C ASP A 84 9.59 -2.45 -14.60
N TRP A 85 10.27 -1.72 -15.50
CA TRP A 85 10.27 -2.01 -16.92
C TRP A 85 11.03 -3.30 -17.27
N ILE A 86 12.21 -3.53 -16.69
CA ILE A 86 13.01 -4.76 -16.92
C ILE A 86 12.23 -6.01 -16.52
N HIS A 87 11.45 -5.92 -15.44
CA HIS A 87 10.58 -7.00 -14.95
C HIS A 87 9.23 -7.07 -15.68
N GLY A 88 9.01 -6.25 -16.72
CA GLY A 88 7.82 -6.28 -17.56
C GLY A 88 6.55 -5.73 -16.90
N VAL A 89 6.67 -5.02 -15.78
CA VAL A 89 5.53 -4.38 -15.09
C VAL A 89 5.07 -3.15 -15.85
N ARG A 90 6.03 -2.34 -16.32
CA ARG A 90 5.78 -1.20 -17.19
C ARG A 90 5.88 -1.61 -18.65
N SER A 91 4.91 -1.18 -19.45
CA SER A 91 4.88 -1.52 -20.89
C SER A 91 5.86 -0.69 -21.73
N ALA A 92 6.20 0.52 -21.29
CA ALA A 92 7.10 1.42 -21.99
C ALA A 92 8.38 1.67 -21.17
N ALA A 93 9.51 1.72 -21.87
CA ALA A 93 10.78 2.10 -21.26
C ALA A 93 10.75 3.60 -20.90
N PRO A 94 11.27 4.00 -19.73
CA PRO A 94 11.44 5.42 -19.43
C PRO A 94 12.47 6.05 -20.38
N GLU A 95 12.32 7.34 -20.68
CA GLU A 95 13.30 8.06 -21.49
C GLU A 95 14.68 8.09 -20.83
N LYS A 96 15.76 8.01 -21.63
CA LYS A 96 17.14 7.96 -21.12
C LYS A 96 17.54 9.19 -20.30
N GLU A 97 16.96 10.34 -20.61
CA GLU A 97 17.20 11.58 -19.87
C GLU A 97 16.19 11.70 -18.73
N THR A 98 16.67 11.72 -17.48
CA THR A 98 15.83 11.77 -16.28
C THR A 98 14.81 12.91 -16.31
N ARG A 99 15.22 14.10 -16.77
CA ARG A 99 14.34 15.28 -16.85
C ARG A 99 13.20 15.08 -17.85
N ARG A 100 13.51 14.60 -19.05
CA ARG A 100 12.47 14.34 -20.07
C ARG A 100 11.54 13.19 -19.68
N ALA A 101 12.06 12.17 -18.99
CA ALA A 101 11.23 11.09 -18.43
C ALA A 101 10.19 11.61 -17.42
N LEU A 102 10.53 12.65 -16.65
CA LEU A 102 9.61 13.28 -15.69
C LEU A 102 8.65 14.28 -16.36
N GLU A 103 9.09 14.95 -17.43
CA GLU A 103 8.21 15.81 -18.24
C GLU A 103 7.14 14.99 -18.98
N ALA A 104 7.52 13.82 -19.52
CA ALA A 104 6.60 12.89 -20.14
C ALA A 104 5.63 12.27 -19.13
N GLU A 105 6.12 11.94 -17.94
CA GLU A 105 5.33 11.36 -16.86
C GLU A 105 5.66 11.99 -15.50
N PRO A 106 4.83 12.92 -15.02
CA PRO A 106 5.09 13.66 -13.80
C PRO A 106 5.17 12.72 -12.60
N LEU A 107 5.99 13.09 -11.63
CA LEU A 107 6.10 12.37 -10.36
C LEU A 107 4.84 12.59 -9.53
N HIS A 108 4.09 11.51 -9.31
CA HIS A 108 2.91 11.53 -8.45
C HIS A 108 3.33 11.42 -6.98
N GLU A 109 2.49 11.93 -6.06
CA GLU A 109 2.80 11.91 -4.63
C GLU A 109 2.92 10.48 -4.09
N ALA A 110 2.05 9.56 -4.53
CA ALA A 110 2.12 8.16 -4.15
C ALA A 110 3.43 7.49 -4.59
N GLU A 111 3.90 7.77 -5.82
CA GLU A 111 5.18 7.27 -6.32
C GLU A 111 6.35 7.84 -5.52
N ARG A 112 6.31 9.15 -5.24
CA ARG A 112 7.29 9.83 -4.41
C ARG A 112 7.39 9.23 -3.01
N LEU A 113 6.27 9.11 -2.30
CA LEU A 113 6.22 8.53 -0.95
C LEU A 113 6.65 7.07 -0.95
N ARG A 114 6.25 6.29 -1.97
CA ARG A 114 6.71 4.90 -2.15
C ARG A 114 8.23 4.82 -2.28
N THR A 115 8.84 5.65 -3.13
CA THR A 115 10.30 5.67 -3.33
C THR A 115 11.02 6.05 -2.03
N ILE A 116 10.54 7.07 -1.32
CA ILE A 116 11.13 7.48 -0.03
C ILE A 116 10.99 6.38 1.01
N TYR A 117 9.83 5.72 1.07
CA TYR A 117 9.63 4.58 1.97
C TYR A 117 10.59 3.44 1.65
N GLN A 118 10.81 3.13 0.37
CA GLN A 118 11.80 2.16 -0.07
C GLN A 118 13.23 2.57 0.33
N LEU A 119 13.60 3.84 0.21
CA LEU A 119 14.89 4.34 0.70
C LEU A 119 15.04 4.17 2.22
N ILE A 120 13.96 4.26 2.99
CA ILE A 120 13.99 4.03 4.44
C ILE A 120 14.09 2.54 4.76
N THR A 121 13.29 1.69 4.13
CA THR A 121 13.11 0.29 4.56
C THR A 121 13.94 -0.74 3.84
N ASN A 122 14.31 -0.51 2.57
CA ASN A 122 15.06 -1.49 1.78
C ASN A 122 16.44 -1.73 2.39
N PRO A 123 17.01 -2.92 2.24
CA PRO A 123 18.34 -3.22 2.76
C PRO A 123 19.42 -2.36 2.09
N VAL A 124 20.54 -2.17 2.79
CA VAL A 124 21.70 -1.40 2.30
C VAL A 124 22.26 -1.95 0.99
N THR A 125 22.14 -3.26 0.76
CA THR A 125 22.53 -3.91 -0.49
C THR A 125 21.74 -3.42 -1.70
N GLU A 126 20.50 -2.98 -1.50
CA GLU A 126 19.62 -2.45 -2.55
C GLU A 126 19.63 -0.91 -2.61
N GLY A 127 20.42 -0.26 -1.75
CA GLY A 127 20.53 1.21 -1.68
C GLY A 127 19.60 1.89 -0.66
N GLY A 128 18.94 1.13 0.22
CA GLY A 128 18.12 1.68 1.31
C GLY A 128 18.85 1.75 2.67
N ALA A 129 18.21 2.35 3.66
CA ALA A 129 18.76 2.55 5.02
C ALA A 129 18.60 1.31 5.92
N GLY A 130 17.82 0.30 5.49
CA GLY A 130 17.59 -0.94 6.22
C GLY A 130 16.80 -0.77 7.52
N ILE A 131 15.98 0.28 7.64
CA ILE A 131 15.21 0.58 8.85
C ILE A 131 13.95 -0.30 8.88
N THR A 132 13.85 -1.17 9.88
CA THR A 132 12.73 -2.10 10.04
C THR A 132 12.05 -1.88 11.40
N PRO A 133 10.88 -1.22 11.46
CA PRO A 133 10.23 -0.88 12.73
C PRO A 133 10.04 -2.09 13.65
N LYS A 134 10.22 -1.89 14.96
CA LYS A 134 10.03 -2.87 16.06
C LYS A 134 10.95 -4.09 16.04
N GLU A 135 11.91 -4.13 15.13
CA GLU A 135 12.67 -5.34 14.86
C GLU A 135 14.19 -5.13 14.90
N GLY A 136 14.93 -6.12 15.38
CA GLY A 136 16.40 -6.12 15.36
C GLY A 136 17.02 -4.95 16.14
N GLU A 137 17.87 -4.17 15.47
CA GLU A 137 18.49 -2.95 16.01
C GLU A 137 17.50 -1.78 16.13
N TRP A 138 16.41 -1.84 15.37
CA TRP A 138 15.39 -0.80 15.25
C TRP A 138 14.17 -1.03 16.14
N LYS A 139 14.32 -1.78 17.24
CA LYS A 139 13.24 -2.03 18.23
C LYS A 139 12.62 -0.75 18.78
N ASN A 140 13.41 0.33 18.85
CA ASN A 140 12.97 1.64 19.32
C ASN A 140 12.19 2.43 18.27
N VAL A 141 12.25 2.04 16.99
CA VAL A 141 11.40 2.62 15.95
C VAL A 141 10.02 1.98 16.04
N GLU A 142 9.04 2.75 16.49
CA GLU A 142 7.66 2.27 16.70
C GLU A 142 6.86 2.24 15.39
N SER A 143 7.00 3.28 14.57
CA SER A 143 6.28 3.40 13.30
C SER A 143 6.98 4.37 12.35
N VAL A 144 6.75 4.16 11.05
CA VAL A 144 7.14 5.05 9.95
C VAL A 144 5.87 5.29 9.15
N PHE A 145 5.42 6.54 9.07
CA PHE A 145 4.16 6.88 8.38
C PHE A 145 4.25 8.25 7.70
N ALA A 146 3.55 8.40 6.57
CA ALA A 146 3.42 9.67 5.88
C ALA A 146 2.33 10.53 6.53
N LEU A 147 2.46 11.86 6.42
CA LEU A 147 1.44 12.78 6.92
C LEU A 147 0.28 12.92 5.94
N HIS A 148 -0.92 13.18 6.46
CA HIS A 148 -2.09 13.46 5.65
C HIS A 148 -2.12 14.91 5.20
N ASP A 149 -2.52 15.17 3.95
CA ASP A 149 -2.91 16.51 3.51
C ASP A 149 -4.35 16.80 3.92
N HIS A 150 -4.52 17.58 4.98
CA HIS A 150 -5.83 17.96 5.50
C HIS A 150 -6.62 18.90 4.56
N ALA A 151 -5.93 19.72 3.76
CA ALA A 151 -6.59 20.61 2.81
C ALA A 151 -7.20 19.78 1.68
N TYR A 152 -6.40 18.88 1.10
CA TYR A 152 -6.86 17.94 0.07
C TYR A 152 -7.99 17.06 0.58
N ASN A 153 -7.84 16.41 1.74
CA ASN A 153 -8.86 15.52 2.30
C ASN A 153 -10.21 16.22 2.47
N LYS A 154 -10.20 17.49 2.87
CA LYS A 154 -11.43 18.27 3.05
C LYS A 154 -12.12 18.56 1.72
N GLU A 155 -11.37 18.95 0.69
CA GLU A 155 -11.90 19.18 -0.65
C GLU A 155 -12.41 17.88 -1.29
N TRP A 156 -11.65 16.81 -1.11
CA TRP A 156 -11.96 15.48 -1.60
C TRP A 156 -13.28 14.94 -1.04
N ILE A 157 -13.45 14.96 0.29
CA ILE A 157 -14.70 14.54 0.95
C ILE A 157 -15.89 15.38 0.46
N LYS A 158 -15.69 16.70 0.32
CA LYS A 158 -16.74 17.60 -0.19
C LYS A 158 -17.12 17.24 -1.63
N LYS A 159 -16.15 17.08 -2.52
CA LYS A 159 -16.37 16.71 -3.93
C LYS A 159 -17.16 15.42 -4.03
N TRP A 160 -16.76 14.40 -3.28
CA TRP A 160 -17.36 13.07 -3.35
C TRP A 160 -18.75 12.99 -2.73
N SER A 161 -18.99 13.73 -1.64
CA SER A 161 -20.34 13.81 -1.04
C SER A 161 -21.39 14.41 -1.99
N THR A 162 -20.97 15.10 -3.05
CA THR A 162 -21.86 15.72 -4.04
C THR A 162 -22.05 14.88 -5.30
N GLN A 163 -21.33 13.77 -5.43
CA GLN A 163 -21.34 12.93 -6.63
C GLN A 163 -22.01 11.57 -6.34
N TYR A 164 -22.88 11.13 -7.24
CA TYR A 164 -23.52 9.81 -7.14
C TYR A 164 -22.62 8.67 -7.63
N LEU A 165 -21.79 8.93 -8.64
CA LEU A 165 -20.85 7.98 -9.22
C LEU A 165 -19.51 8.67 -9.46
N LEU A 166 -18.44 7.96 -9.12
CA LEU A 166 -17.06 8.40 -9.33
C LEU A 166 -16.69 8.28 -10.81
N LYS A 167 -15.96 9.26 -11.34
CA LYS A 167 -15.45 9.19 -12.72
C LYS A 167 -14.11 8.47 -12.74
N PRO A 168 -13.68 7.91 -13.88
CA PRO A 168 -12.35 7.31 -14.00
C PRO A 168 -11.21 8.24 -13.59
N LYS A 169 -11.35 9.55 -13.85
CA LYS A 169 -10.37 10.57 -13.42
C LYS A 169 -10.30 10.70 -11.89
N ASP A 170 -11.41 10.53 -11.20
CA ASP A 170 -11.42 10.59 -9.72
C ASP A 170 -10.69 9.37 -9.14
N LEU A 171 -10.77 8.20 -9.80
CA LEU A 171 -9.99 7.02 -9.42
C LEU A 171 -8.49 7.21 -9.65
N ASP A 172 -8.11 7.83 -10.77
CA ASP A 172 -6.70 8.17 -11.04
C ASP A 172 -6.17 9.18 -10.00
N GLU A 173 -6.98 10.15 -9.57
CA GLU A 173 -6.59 11.10 -8.51
C GLU A 173 -6.32 10.41 -7.16
N ILE A 174 -7.13 9.41 -6.79
CA ILE A 174 -6.88 8.57 -5.59
C ILE A 174 -5.56 7.83 -5.75
N ARG A 175 -5.34 7.22 -6.92
CA ARG A 175 -4.12 6.48 -7.21
C ARG A 175 -2.89 7.37 -7.04
N ASP A 176 -2.92 8.57 -7.61
CA ASP A 176 -1.80 9.49 -7.63
C ASP A 176 -1.39 9.98 -6.24
N ARG A 177 -2.33 9.98 -5.28
CA ARG A 177 -2.12 10.46 -3.90
C ARG A 177 -1.94 9.33 -2.89
N LEU A 178 -2.79 8.30 -2.95
CA LEU A 178 -2.86 7.22 -1.95
C LEU A 178 -2.26 5.90 -2.44
N GLY A 179 -1.98 5.78 -3.73
CA GLY A 179 -1.43 4.58 -4.35
C GLY A 179 -2.50 3.62 -4.89
N GLU A 180 -2.03 2.65 -5.67
CA GLU A 180 -2.87 1.78 -6.49
C GLU A 180 -3.69 0.81 -5.65
N LYS A 181 -3.17 0.34 -4.50
CA LYS A 181 -3.90 -0.59 -3.62
C LYS A 181 -5.21 0.03 -3.09
N ILE A 182 -5.16 1.30 -2.71
CA ILE A 182 -6.33 2.03 -2.22
C ILE A 182 -7.24 2.38 -3.41
N ALA A 183 -6.68 2.76 -4.55
CA ALA A 183 -7.45 3.01 -5.77
C ALA A 183 -8.22 1.76 -6.25
N PHE A 184 -7.62 0.57 -6.22
CA PHE A 184 -8.29 -0.69 -6.54
C PHE A 184 -9.48 -0.98 -5.62
N TYR A 185 -9.35 -0.68 -4.32
CA TYR A 185 -10.46 -0.80 -3.39
C TYR A 185 -11.65 0.07 -3.82
N PHE A 186 -11.42 1.36 -4.10
CA PHE A 186 -12.49 2.25 -4.54
C PHE A 186 -13.07 1.86 -5.91
N ALA A 187 -12.22 1.45 -6.86
CA ALA A 187 -12.64 0.96 -8.17
C ALA A 187 -13.53 -0.28 -8.06
N PHE A 188 -13.16 -1.23 -7.18
CA PHE A 188 -13.96 -2.42 -6.88
C PHE A 188 -15.29 -2.05 -6.25
N THR A 189 -15.28 -1.21 -5.21
CA THR A 189 -16.50 -0.79 -4.51
C THR A 189 -17.48 -0.11 -5.45
N GLN A 190 -17.01 0.78 -6.32
CA GLN A 190 -17.87 1.43 -7.31
C GLN A 190 -18.44 0.45 -8.33
N SER A 191 -17.60 -0.43 -8.87
CA SER A 191 -18.02 -1.43 -9.86
C SER A 191 -19.06 -2.37 -9.24
N TYR A 192 -18.80 -2.85 -8.02
CA TYR A 192 -19.72 -3.69 -7.26
C TYR A 192 -21.05 -2.98 -6.97
N PHE A 193 -21.02 -1.74 -6.49
CA PHE A 193 -22.22 -0.95 -6.23
C PHE A 193 -23.08 -0.78 -7.49
N THR A 194 -22.45 -0.46 -8.62
CA THR A 194 -23.15 -0.29 -9.90
C THR A 194 -23.76 -1.61 -10.38
N PHE A 195 -23.03 -2.73 -10.25
CA PHE A 195 -23.54 -4.06 -10.60
C PHE A 195 -24.67 -4.54 -9.69
N LEU A 196 -24.71 -4.09 -8.43
CA LEU A 196 -25.74 -4.44 -7.46
C LEU A 196 -27.10 -3.81 -7.76
N LEU A 197 -27.17 -2.80 -8.64
CA LEU A 197 -28.43 -2.20 -9.08
C LEU A 197 -29.35 -3.22 -9.77
N PHE A 198 -28.79 -4.13 -10.57
CA PHE A 198 -29.56 -5.20 -11.23
C PHE A 198 -30.22 -6.17 -10.23
N PRO A 199 -29.48 -6.86 -9.34
CA PRO A 199 -30.09 -7.77 -8.38
C PRO A 199 -30.96 -7.05 -7.37
N ALA A 200 -30.74 -5.76 -7.08
CA ALA A 200 -31.65 -4.97 -6.25
C ALA A 200 -33.01 -4.78 -6.94
N ALA A 201 -33.03 -4.34 -8.21
CA ALA A 201 -34.27 -4.14 -8.96
C ALA A 201 -34.99 -5.46 -9.24
N PHE A 202 -34.24 -6.49 -9.66
CA PHE A 202 -34.79 -7.82 -9.91
C PHE A 202 -35.26 -8.51 -8.63
N GLY A 203 -34.50 -8.39 -7.53
CA GLY A 203 -34.87 -8.92 -6.22
C GLY A 203 -36.12 -8.27 -5.66
N PHE A 204 -36.27 -6.95 -5.79
CA PHE A 204 -37.50 -6.25 -5.43
C PHE A 204 -38.70 -6.74 -6.25
N SER A 205 -38.52 -6.91 -7.56
CA SER A 205 -39.57 -7.42 -8.47
C SER A 205 -39.95 -8.86 -8.12
N ALA A 206 -38.97 -9.72 -7.83
CA ALA A 206 -39.19 -11.11 -7.44
C ALA A 206 -39.89 -11.22 -6.08
N TRP A 207 -39.52 -10.38 -5.12
CA TRP A 207 -40.20 -10.30 -3.82
C TRP A 207 -41.68 -9.93 -3.99
N PHE A 208 -41.99 -8.95 -4.84
CA PHE A 208 -43.37 -8.51 -5.07
C PHE A 208 -44.21 -9.52 -5.87
N LEU A 209 -43.62 -10.20 -6.87
CA LEU A 209 -44.36 -11.02 -7.84
C LEU A 209 -44.27 -12.54 -7.60
N LEU A 210 -43.11 -13.07 -7.22
CA LEU A 210 -42.84 -14.52 -7.18
C LEU A 210 -42.90 -15.10 -5.75
N GLY A 211 -42.94 -14.26 -4.72
CA GLY A 211 -42.93 -14.69 -3.32
C GLY A 211 -41.57 -15.21 -2.83
N HIS A 212 -41.55 -15.79 -1.63
CA HIS A 212 -40.33 -16.28 -0.99
C HIS A 212 -39.82 -17.59 -1.63
N TYR A 213 -38.50 -17.82 -1.61
CA TYR A 213 -37.82 -19.05 -2.09
C TYR A 213 -38.01 -19.38 -3.58
N SER A 214 -38.20 -18.37 -4.43
CA SER A 214 -38.28 -18.55 -5.88
C SER A 214 -37.01 -19.16 -6.47
N SER A 215 -37.14 -20.31 -7.15
CA SER A 215 -36.03 -20.95 -7.87
C SER A 215 -35.53 -20.10 -9.05
N VAL A 216 -36.42 -19.33 -9.68
CA VAL A 216 -36.05 -18.41 -10.78
C VAL A 216 -35.12 -17.33 -10.25
N TYR A 217 -35.41 -16.77 -9.07
CA TYR A 217 -34.54 -15.79 -8.43
C TYR A 217 -33.15 -16.36 -8.13
N ALA A 218 -33.09 -17.60 -7.61
CA ALA A 218 -31.83 -18.26 -7.30
C ALA A 218 -30.94 -18.45 -8.54
N VAL A 219 -31.50 -18.91 -9.67
CA VAL A 219 -30.74 -19.13 -10.91
C VAL A 219 -30.20 -17.80 -11.46
N VAL A 220 -31.03 -16.76 -11.51
CA VAL A 220 -30.59 -15.43 -11.99
C VAL A 220 -29.52 -14.84 -11.08
N ASN A 221 -29.65 -15.00 -9.76
CA ASN A 221 -28.65 -14.51 -8.81
C ASN A 221 -27.31 -15.25 -8.95
N CYS A 222 -27.33 -16.58 -9.11
CA CYS A 222 -26.13 -17.36 -9.39
C CYS A 222 -25.44 -16.91 -10.69
N LEU A 223 -26.22 -16.66 -11.75
CA LEU A 223 -25.69 -16.17 -13.01
C LEU A 223 -25.09 -14.76 -12.86
N TRP A 224 -25.76 -13.86 -12.14
CA TRP A 224 -25.23 -12.53 -11.84
C TRP A 224 -23.89 -12.60 -11.09
N CYS A 225 -23.75 -13.49 -10.10
CA CYS A 225 -22.49 -13.69 -9.38
C CYS A 225 -21.34 -14.07 -10.34
N VAL A 226 -21.58 -15.01 -11.27
CA VAL A 226 -20.57 -15.42 -12.27
C VAL A 226 -20.22 -14.25 -13.19
N ILE A 227 -21.23 -13.55 -13.71
CA ILE A 227 -21.02 -12.41 -14.62
C ILE A 227 -20.20 -11.31 -13.93
N PHE A 228 -20.53 -10.96 -12.69
CA PHE A 228 -19.79 -9.93 -11.95
C PHE A 228 -18.34 -10.33 -11.72
N VAL A 229 -18.08 -11.58 -11.31
CA VAL A 229 -16.71 -12.05 -11.05
C VAL A 229 -15.86 -12.04 -12.33
N GLU A 230 -16.39 -12.54 -13.44
CA GLU A 230 -15.67 -12.54 -14.72
C GLU A 230 -15.47 -11.13 -15.28
N TYR A 231 -16.47 -10.25 -15.15
CA TYR A 231 -16.33 -8.84 -15.49
C TYR A 231 -15.25 -8.16 -14.66
N TRP A 232 -15.24 -8.37 -13.33
CA TRP A 232 -14.25 -7.75 -12.46
C TRP A 232 -12.83 -8.22 -12.76
N LYS A 233 -12.62 -9.51 -13.06
CA LYS A 233 -11.30 -10.03 -13.49
C LYS A 233 -10.80 -9.31 -14.74
N HIS A 234 -11.68 -9.02 -15.70
CA HIS A 234 -11.31 -8.25 -16.89
C HIS A 234 -10.94 -6.80 -16.53
N GLN A 235 -11.78 -6.13 -15.74
CA GLN A 235 -11.53 -4.76 -15.28
C GLN A 235 -10.24 -4.63 -14.47
N GLU A 236 -9.90 -5.63 -13.65
CA GLU A 236 -8.65 -5.66 -12.90
C GLU A 236 -7.44 -5.63 -13.82
N VAL A 237 -7.46 -6.39 -14.92
CA VAL A 237 -6.39 -6.38 -15.92
C VAL A 237 -6.31 -5.04 -16.64
N ASP A 238 -7.45 -4.47 -17.05
CA ASP A 238 -7.51 -3.17 -17.73
C ASP A 238 -6.92 -2.07 -16.84
N LEU A 239 -7.30 -2.03 -15.55
CA LEU A 239 -6.77 -1.08 -14.57
C LEU A 239 -5.28 -1.33 -14.30
N ALA A 240 -4.86 -2.59 -14.16
CA ALA A 240 -3.47 -2.92 -13.92
C ALA A 240 -2.55 -2.51 -15.07
N VAL A 241 -3.01 -2.63 -16.33
CA VAL A 241 -2.28 -2.14 -17.51
C VAL A 241 -2.29 -0.60 -17.54
N ARG A 242 -3.45 0.03 -17.37
CA ARG A 242 -3.59 1.50 -17.39
C ARG A 242 -2.73 2.18 -16.32
N TRP A 243 -2.63 1.58 -15.15
CA TRP A 243 -1.84 2.10 -14.02
C TRP A 243 -0.39 1.60 -14.02
N GLY A 244 0.00 0.75 -14.97
CA GLY A 244 1.38 0.25 -15.07
C GLY A 244 1.83 -0.62 -13.90
N VAL A 245 0.90 -1.38 -13.29
CA VAL A 245 1.14 -2.26 -12.13
C VAL A 245 0.86 -3.74 -12.42
N ARG A 246 0.72 -4.09 -13.70
CA ARG A 246 0.49 -5.49 -14.12
C ARG A 246 1.69 -6.35 -13.74
N GLY A 247 1.46 -7.42 -12.98
CA GLY A 247 2.52 -8.38 -12.65
C GLY A 247 3.48 -7.91 -11.54
N VAL A 248 3.17 -6.84 -10.80
CA VAL A 248 3.98 -6.34 -9.68
C VAL A 248 4.19 -7.37 -8.56
N SER A 249 3.38 -8.43 -8.52
CA SER A 249 3.56 -9.56 -7.58
C SER A 249 4.89 -10.29 -7.76
N SER A 250 5.54 -10.16 -8.92
CA SER A 250 6.87 -10.72 -9.17
C SER A 250 8.00 -9.93 -8.50
N ILE A 251 7.85 -8.61 -8.33
CA ILE A 251 8.87 -7.69 -7.79
C ILE A 251 8.64 -7.41 -6.28
N GLN A 252 8.05 -8.34 -5.55
CA GLN A 252 7.77 -8.11 -4.13
C GLN A 252 9.06 -8.05 -3.31
N THR A 253 9.13 -7.07 -2.39
CA THR A 253 10.21 -6.94 -1.42
C THR A 253 10.34 -8.22 -0.59
N LYS A 254 11.57 -8.71 -0.44
CA LYS A 254 11.87 -9.91 0.33
C LYS A 254 11.50 -9.68 1.81
N ARG A 255 10.75 -10.62 2.39
CA ARG A 255 10.42 -10.57 3.82
C ARG A 255 11.67 -10.90 4.62
N ARG A 256 12.04 -10.04 5.59
CA ARG A 256 13.27 -10.22 6.37
C ARG A 256 13.31 -11.53 7.16
N ASP A 257 12.18 -11.94 7.76
CA ASP A 257 12.08 -13.17 8.54
C ASP A 257 11.94 -14.44 7.68
N PHE A 258 12.10 -14.32 6.37
CA PHE A 258 12.07 -15.45 5.47
C PHE A 258 13.30 -16.33 5.67
N LYS A 259 13.08 -17.58 6.08
CA LYS A 259 14.12 -18.59 6.21
C LYS A 259 14.16 -19.45 4.96
N HIS A 260 15.23 -19.33 4.18
CA HIS A 260 15.46 -20.13 3.00
C HIS A 260 16.15 -21.46 3.34
N GLU A 261 16.01 -22.44 2.45
CA GLU A 261 16.75 -23.72 2.57
C GLU A 261 17.84 -23.86 1.52
N LYS A 262 17.70 -23.18 0.38
CA LYS A 262 18.64 -23.21 -0.74
C LYS A 262 18.74 -21.83 -1.37
N GLU A 263 19.92 -21.50 -1.86
CA GLU A 263 20.13 -20.37 -2.76
C GLU A 263 20.24 -20.91 -4.18
N THR A 264 19.64 -20.24 -5.15
CA THR A 264 19.65 -20.65 -6.55
C THR A 264 19.71 -19.38 -7.40
N THR A 265 20.33 -19.47 -8.57
CA THR A 265 20.36 -18.36 -9.52
C THR A 265 19.06 -18.33 -10.31
N ASP A 266 18.41 -17.17 -10.35
CA ASP A 266 17.19 -16.98 -11.13
C ASP A 266 17.53 -17.14 -12.64
N PRO A 267 16.82 -18.01 -13.38
CA PRO A 267 17.09 -18.25 -14.79
C PRO A 267 16.78 -17.04 -15.70
N VAL A 268 15.95 -16.09 -15.24
CA VAL A 268 15.56 -14.89 -15.99
C VAL A 268 16.49 -13.74 -15.67
N THR A 269 16.70 -13.43 -14.38
CA THR A 269 17.48 -12.24 -13.96
C THR A 269 18.96 -12.53 -13.76
N GLY A 270 19.34 -13.79 -13.53
CA GLY A 270 20.72 -14.16 -13.18
C GLY A 270 21.12 -13.80 -11.75
N GLU A 271 20.20 -13.27 -10.93
CA GLU A 271 20.46 -12.91 -9.54
C GLU A 271 20.42 -14.13 -8.62
N THR A 272 21.15 -14.08 -7.51
CA THR A 272 21.06 -15.11 -6.46
C THR A 272 19.79 -14.90 -5.64
N VAL A 273 18.84 -15.84 -5.78
CA VAL A 273 17.57 -15.83 -5.06
C VAL A 273 17.52 -16.91 -3.99
N GLN A 274 16.91 -16.55 -2.86
CA GLN A 274 16.70 -17.42 -1.73
C GLN A 274 15.39 -18.19 -1.91
N VAL A 275 15.46 -19.52 -2.00
CA VAL A 275 14.31 -20.37 -2.34
C VAL A 275 13.94 -21.29 -1.17
N PHE A 276 12.63 -21.43 -0.98
CA PHE A 276 12.03 -22.42 -0.09
C PHE A 276 11.21 -23.43 -0.90
N PRO A 277 11.46 -24.76 -0.79
CA PRO A 277 10.82 -25.78 -1.63
C PRO A 277 9.28 -25.76 -1.57
N ALA A 278 8.63 -25.79 -2.73
CA ALA A 278 7.18 -25.74 -2.86
C ALA A 278 6.48 -26.96 -2.22
N THR A 279 7.09 -28.15 -2.29
CA THR A 279 6.54 -29.38 -1.67
C THR A 279 6.47 -29.28 -0.15
N LYS A 280 7.54 -28.81 0.49
CA LYS A 280 7.55 -28.53 1.94
C LYS A 280 6.58 -27.41 2.32
N ARG A 281 6.43 -26.39 1.46
CA ARG A 281 5.46 -25.31 1.66
C ARG A 281 4.03 -25.86 1.67
N LEU A 282 3.70 -26.71 0.71
CA LEU A 282 2.40 -27.36 0.61
C LEU A 282 2.12 -28.27 1.81
N GLN A 283 3.10 -29.07 2.24
CA GLN A 283 2.99 -29.91 3.45
C GLN A 283 2.67 -29.08 4.70
N ARG A 284 3.32 -27.92 4.88
CA ARG A 284 3.02 -26.99 5.99
C ARG A 284 1.66 -26.32 5.84
N GLN A 285 1.27 -25.95 4.63
CA GLN A 285 -0.04 -25.37 4.34
C GLN A 285 -1.20 -26.35 4.58
N LEU A 286 -0.96 -27.65 4.45
CA LEU A 286 -1.97 -28.68 4.75
C LEU A 286 -2.48 -28.61 6.20
N LEU A 287 -1.66 -28.11 7.14
CA LEU A 287 -2.07 -27.88 8.53
C LEU A 287 -3.20 -26.84 8.68
N GLN A 288 -3.45 -26.02 7.65
CA GLN A 288 -4.58 -25.10 7.62
C GLN A 288 -5.94 -25.83 7.56
N VAL A 289 -5.97 -27.05 7.02
CA VAL A 289 -7.21 -27.86 6.93
C VAL A 289 -7.74 -28.26 8.31
N PRO A 290 -6.99 -28.95 9.18
CA PRO A 290 -7.47 -29.27 10.53
C PRO A 290 -7.70 -28.01 11.38
N PHE A 291 -6.92 -26.94 11.16
CA PHE A 291 -7.16 -25.64 11.79
C PHE A 291 -8.54 -25.07 11.40
N ALA A 292 -8.88 -25.07 10.11
CA ALA A 292 -10.18 -24.60 9.62
C ALA A 292 -11.33 -25.45 10.16
N ILE A 293 -11.18 -26.78 10.20
CA ILE A 293 -12.18 -27.68 10.80
C ILE A 293 -12.39 -27.35 12.28
N GLY A 294 -11.31 -27.19 13.04
CA GLY A 294 -11.37 -26.82 14.45
C GLY A 294 -12.06 -25.47 14.67
N ALA A 295 -11.74 -24.46 13.86
CA ALA A 295 -12.38 -23.14 13.92
C ALA A 295 -13.88 -23.21 13.64
N VAL A 296 -14.29 -23.97 12.61
CA VAL A 296 -15.71 -24.18 12.28
C VAL A 296 -16.44 -24.90 13.39
N LEU A 297 -15.83 -25.92 14.02
CA LEU A 297 -16.45 -26.62 15.14
C LEU A 297 -16.63 -25.72 16.35
N ILE A 298 -15.58 -25.00 16.77
CA ILE A 298 -15.63 -24.14 17.97
C ILE A 298 -16.64 -23.01 17.78
N LEU A 299 -16.55 -22.27 16.66
CA LEU A 299 -17.47 -21.18 16.37
C LEU A 299 -18.89 -21.71 16.12
N GLY A 300 -19.02 -22.85 15.44
CA GLY A 300 -20.30 -23.50 15.17
C GLY A 300 -21.00 -23.92 16.46
N THR A 301 -20.28 -24.53 17.41
CA THR A 301 -20.85 -24.88 18.72
C THR A 301 -21.24 -23.64 19.51
N LEU A 302 -20.42 -22.57 19.50
CA LEU A 302 -20.72 -21.33 20.22
C LEU A 302 -21.97 -20.62 19.68
N ILE A 303 -22.19 -20.68 18.37
CA ILE A 303 -23.38 -20.09 17.72
C ILE A 303 -24.62 -20.96 17.97
N ALA A 304 -24.44 -22.28 18.07
CA ALA A 304 -25.54 -23.21 18.26
C ALA A 304 -26.01 -23.35 19.72
N THR A 305 -25.16 -23.00 20.70
CA THR A 305 -25.48 -22.93 22.13
C THR A 305 -26.01 -21.55 22.53
#